data_AF-A0A4R2SUM0-F1
#
_entry.id   AF-A0A4R2SUM0-F1
#
_cell.length_a   1.000
_cell.length_b   1.000
_cell.length_c   1.000
_cell.angle_alpha   90.00
_cell.angle_beta   90.00
_cell.angle_gamma   90.00
#
_symmetry.space_group_name_H-M   'P 1'
#
loop_
_entity.id
_entity.type
_entity.pdbx_description
1 polymer ?
#
loop_
_entity_poly.entity_id
_entity_poly.type
_entity_poly.pdbx_seq_one_letter_code
_entity_poly.pdbx_strand_id
1 'polypeptide(L)'
;MQNKIDIAAEEIAMFCRLQMYVKKELPIRSSEMGVLIYIHKQDGDVTPLMISNFFQIAKPSVTAMISELIKKGYLIKVPSVTDRRSYTVSITNEGHELVQSTRDEYYKIIELLKEKMGPENFEAFLKLIHSANQILKEVRG
;
A
#
# COMPACT_ATOMS: atom_id res chain seq x y z
N MET A 1 -2.04 34.47 6.99
CA MET A 1 -2.80 33.22 6.82
C MET A 1 -2.43 32.51 5.52
N GLN A 2 -2.39 33.22 4.38
CA GLN A 2 -1.91 32.70 3.07
C GLN A 2 -0.57 31.96 3.15
N ASN A 3 0.44 32.57 3.78
CA ASN A 3 1.79 32.00 3.95
C ASN A 3 1.80 30.59 4.60
N LYS A 4 0.91 30.30 5.56
CA LYS A 4 0.87 28.97 6.20
C LYS A 4 0.31 27.87 5.29
N ILE A 5 -0.62 28.22 4.39
CA ILE A 5 -1.20 27.26 3.44
C ILE A 5 -0.16 26.91 2.38
N ASP A 6 0.56 27.92 1.88
CA ASP A 6 1.62 27.72 0.88
C ASP A 6 2.73 26.81 1.44
N ILE A 7 3.21 27.08 2.65
CA ILE A 7 4.18 26.21 3.35
C ILE A 7 3.64 24.79 3.50
N ALA A 8 2.38 24.61 3.92
CA ALA A 8 1.80 23.28 4.08
C ALA A 8 1.75 22.51 2.75
N ALA A 9 1.42 23.18 1.65
CA ALA A 9 1.42 22.57 0.32
C ALA A 9 2.84 22.13 -0.11
N GLU A 10 3.84 22.96 0.15
CA GLU A 10 5.25 22.66 -0.14
C GLU A 10 5.76 21.47 0.69
N GLU A 11 5.49 21.46 2.01
CA GLU A 11 5.88 20.37 2.91
C GLU A 11 5.23 19.04 2.52
N ILE A 12 3.92 19.05 2.20
CA ILE A 12 3.21 17.85 1.74
C ILE A 12 3.80 17.35 0.42
N ALA A 13 4.03 18.25 -0.55
CA ALA A 13 4.61 17.87 -1.84
C ALA A 13 6.02 17.31 -1.69
N MET A 14 6.84 17.91 -0.81
CA MET A 14 8.19 17.45 -0.52
C MET A 14 8.18 16.09 0.16
N PHE A 15 7.34 15.90 1.19
CA PHE A 15 7.19 14.61 1.88
C PHE A 15 6.79 13.50 0.91
N CYS A 16 5.76 13.72 0.09
CA CYS A 16 5.32 12.76 -0.92
C CYS A 16 6.46 12.38 -1.88
N ARG A 17 7.21 13.38 -2.38
CA ARG A 17 8.32 13.18 -3.29
C ARG A 17 9.46 12.39 -2.66
N LEU A 18 9.91 12.79 -1.47
CA LEU A 18 10.98 12.12 -0.75
C LEU A 18 10.61 10.68 -0.43
N GLN A 19 9.39 10.45 0.05
CA GLN A 19 8.90 9.12 0.37
C GLN A 19 8.81 8.21 -0.87
N MET A 20 8.46 8.76 -2.03
CA MET A 20 8.44 8.02 -3.30
C MET A 20 9.84 7.69 -3.83
N TYR A 21 10.86 8.52 -3.55
CA TYR A 21 12.23 8.31 -4.02
C TYR A 21 13.09 7.45 -3.09
N VAL A 22 12.56 7.06 -1.93
CA VAL A 22 13.15 6.02 -1.12
C VAL A 22 13.37 4.79 -2.00
N LYS A 23 14.65 4.52 -2.31
CA LYS A 23 15.02 3.26 -2.95
C LYS A 23 14.74 2.15 -1.96
N LYS A 24 13.89 1.23 -2.39
CA LYS A 24 13.66 -0.03 -1.71
C LYS A 24 14.26 -1.10 -2.59
N GLU A 25 15.19 -1.87 -2.05
CA GLU A 25 15.78 -3.00 -2.76
C GLU A 25 14.78 -4.16 -2.77
N LEU A 26 13.76 -4.04 -3.63
CA LEU A 26 12.67 -5.00 -3.78
C LEU A 26 12.77 -5.70 -5.14
N PRO A 27 12.51 -7.02 -5.21
CA PRO A 27 12.50 -7.75 -6.47
C PRO A 27 11.25 -7.46 -7.33
N ILE A 28 10.30 -6.68 -6.81
CA ILE A 28 9.08 -6.23 -7.49
C ILE A 28 8.82 -4.75 -7.21
N ARG A 29 7.87 -4.13 -7.94
CA ARG A 29 7.56 -2.70 -7.72
C ARG A 29 7.00 -2.49 -6.31
N SER A 30 7.31 -1.35 -5.69
CA SER A 30 6.78 -1.00 -4.36
C SER A 30 5.25 -1.07 -4.27
N SER A 31 4.54 -0.69 -5.33
CA SER A 31 3.08 -0.80 -5.38
C SER A 31 2.58 -2.26 -5.42
N GLU A 32 3.27 -3.13 -6.16
CA GLU A 32 2.98 -4.57 -6.21
C GLU A 32 3.26 -5.22 -4.85
N MET A 33 4.38 -4.84 -4.21
CA MET A 33 4.72 -5.30 -2.87
C MET A 33 3.68 -4.88 -1.84
N GLY A 34 3.17 -3.65 -1.92
CA GLY A 34 2.07 -3.19 -1.09
C GLY A 34 0.83 -4.08 -1.21
N VAL A 35 0.44 -4.43 -2.44
CA VAL A 35 -0.69 -5.35 -2.69
C VAL A 35 -0.42 -6.73 -2.11
N LEU A 36 0.79 -7.28 -2.30
CA LEU A 36 1.16 -8.60 -1.78
C LEU A 36 1.12 -8.65 -0.25
N ILE A 37 1.66 -7.62 0.42
CA ILE A 37 1.58 -7.46 1.88
C ILE A 37 0.12 -7.34 2.34
N TYR A 38 -0.71 -6.60 1.62
CA TYR A 38 -2.12 -6.45 1.96
C TYR A 38 -2.85 -7.79 1.93
N ILE A 39 -2.64 -8.59 0.87
CA ILE A 39 -3.23 -9.93 0.73
C ILE A 39 -2.71 -10.87 1.82
N HIS A 40 -1.40 -10.85 2.08
CA HIS A 40 -0.76 -11.67 3.12
C HIS A 40 -1.36 -11.45 4.53
N LYS A 41 -1.87 -10.25 4.81
CA LYS A 41 -2.46 -9.89 6.11
C LYS A 41 -3.94 -10.22 6.24
N GLN A 42 -4.60 -10.67 5.18
CA GLN A 42 -6.01 -11.06 5.26
C GLN A 42 -6.11 -12.53 5.64
N ASP A 43 -7.02 -12.85 6.56
CA ASP A 43 -7.32 -14.24 6.94
C ASP A 43 -8.20 -14.98 5.92
N GLY A 44 -8.48 -14.37 4.76
CA GLY A 44 -9.38 -14.94 3.76
C GLY A 44 -9.23 -14.34 2.37
N ASP A 45 -10.11 -14.79 1.49
CA ASP A 45 -10.11 -14.47 0.06
C ASP A 45 -10.17 -12.96 -0.22
N VAL A 46 -9.26 -12.48 -1.07
CA VAL A 46 -9.19 -11.06 -1.43
C VAL A 46 -9.70 -10.83 -2.84
N THR A 47 -10.61 -9.87 -2.99
CA THR A 47 -11.09 -9.47 -4.33
C THR A 47 -10.32 -8.25 -4.86
N PRO A 48 -10.24 -8.07 -6.19
CA PRO A 48 -9.70 -6.83 -6.77
C PRO A 48 -10.42 -5.56 -6.30
N LEU A 49 -11.71 -5.66 -5.97
CA LEU A 49 -12.48 -4.55 -5.41
C LEU A 49 -11.98 -4.15 -4.02
N MET A 50 -11.69 -5.13 -3.16
CA MET A 50 -11.11 -4.86 -1.83
C MET A 50 -9.77 -4.13 -1.95
N ILE A 51 -8.90 -4.57 -2.86
CA ILE A 51 -7.60 -3.93 -3.12
C ILE A 51 -7.80 -2.50 -3.65
N SER A 52 -8.71 -2.31 -4.61
CA SER A 52 -9.05 -0.98 -5.16
C SER A 52 -9.53 -0.02 -4.08
N ASN A 53 -10.42 -0.48 -3.20
CA ASN A 53 -10.97 0.31 -2.10
C ASN A 53 -9.92 0.59 -1.03
N PHE A 54 -9.06 -0.37 -0.71
CA PHE A 54 -8.02 -0.19 0.31
C PHE A 54 -6.96 0.83 -0.14
N PHE A 55 -6.40 0.63 -1.34
CA PHE A 55 -5.34 1.50 -1.88
C PHE A 55 -5.86 2.78 -2.54
N GLN A 56 -7.18 2.94 -2.68
CA GLN A 56 -7.79 4.10 -3.32
C GLN A 56 -7.24 4.31 -4.74
N ILE A 57 -7.17 3.24 -5.53
CA ILE A 57 -6.68 3.26 -6.92
C ILE A 57 -7.67 2.61 -7.87
N ALA A 58 -7.61 2.98 -9.15
CA ALA A 58 -8.56 2.52 -10.15
C ALA A 58 -8.45 1.00 -10.41
N LYS A 59 -9.61 0.36 -10.69
CA LYS A 59 -9.69 -1.08 -10.98
C LYS A 59 -8.74 -1.57 -12.09
N PRO A 60 -8.50 -0.82 -13.19
CA PRO A 60 -7.52 -1.23 -14.20
C PRO A 60 -6.10 -1.33 -13.65
N SER A 61 -5.68 -0.39 -12.79
CA SER A 61 -4.35 -0.41 -12.15
C SER A 61 -4.20 -1.60 -11.21
N VAL A 62 -5.24 -1.90 -10.42
CA VAL A 62 -5.26 -3.10 -9.57
C VAL A 62 -5.14 -4.37 -10.41
N THR A 63 -5.91 -4.46 -11.48
CA THR A 63 -5.92 -5.62 -12.38
C THR A 63 -4.55 -5.85 -13.02
N ALA A 64 -3.87 -4.77 -13.44
CA ALA A 64 -2.51 -4.84 -13.97
C ALA A 64 -1.52 -5.36 -12.92
N MET A 65 -1.56 -4.85 -11.68
CA MET A 65 -0.68 -5.32 -10.61
C MET A 65 -0.94 -6.78 -10.24
N ILE A 66 -2.21 -7.20 -10.12
CA ILE A 66 -2.57 -8.60 -9.86
C ILE A 66 -2.06 -9.51 -10.98
N SER A 67 -2.26 -9.11 -12.24
CA SER A 67 -1.82 -9.91 -13.39
C SER A 67 -0.31 -10.09 -13.41
N GLU A 68 0.44 -9.03 -13.09
CA GLU A 68 1.91 -9.10 -13.00
C GLU A 68 2.37 -9.98 -11.83
N LEU A 69 1.73 -9.88 -10.66
CA LEU A 69 2.03 -10.73 -9.51
C LEU A 69 1.71 -12.22 -9.77
N ILE A 70 0.64 -12.53 -10.51
CA ILE A 70 0.33 -13.89 -10.96
C ILE A 70 1.39 -14.39 -11.95
N LYS A 71 1.76 -13.57 -12.93
CA LYS A 71 2.81 -13.91 -13.91
C LYS A 71 4.15 -14.21 -13.24
N LYS A 72 4.46 -13.52 -12.15
CA LYS A 72 5.66 -13.74 -11.33
C LYS A 72 5.54 -14.93 -10.36
N GLY A 73 4.37 -15.56 -10.25
CA GLY A 73 4.14 -16.72 -9.38
C GLY A 73 3.85 -16.40 -7.91
N TYR A 74 3.62 -15.13 -7.56
CA TYR A 74 3.37 -14.73 -6.16
C TYR A 74 1.89 -14.76 -5.76
N LEU A 75 0.99 -14.77 -6.75
CA LEU A 75 -0.45 -14.87 -6.55
C LEU A 75 -1.04 -15.94 -7.46
N ILE A 76 -2.15 -16.53 -7.02
CA ILE A 76 -3.01 -17.37 -7.84
C ILE A 76 -4.41 -16.77 -7.92
N LYS A 77 -5.04 -16.95 -9.08
CA LYS A 77 -6.43 -16.56 -9.31
C LYS A 77 -7.35 -17.72 -8.94
N VAL A 78 -8.30 -17.47 -8.05
CA VAL A 78 -9.33 -18.42 -7.65
C VAL A 78 -10.67 -17.95 -8.25
N PRO A 79 -11.20 -18.64 -9.27
CA PRO A 79 -12.50 -18.30 -9.84
C PRO A 79 -13.61 -18.50 -8.81
N SER A 80 -14.57 -17.56 -8.74
CA SER A 80 -15.74 -17.78 -7.92
C SER A 80 -16.61 -18.92 -8.49
N VAL A 81 -17.05 -19.81 -7.62
CA VAL A 81 -17.92 -20.94 -7.96
C VAL A 81 -19.35 -20.47 -8.27
N THR A 82 -19.74 -19.30 -7.75
CA THR A 82 -21.10 -18.76 -7.83
C THR A 82 -21.25 -17.62 -8.84
N ASP A 83 -20.18 -16.87 -9.12
CA ASP A 83 -20.18 -15.77 -10.09
C ASP A 83 -18.92 -15.82 -10.98
N ARG A 84 -19.10 -16.25 -12.23
CA ARG A 84 -18.01 -16.34 -13.22
C ARG A 84 -17.36 -14.99 -13.57
N ARG A 85 -18.00 -13.87 -13.22
CA ARG A 85 -17.46 -12.52 -13.41
C ARG A 85 -16.59 -12.07 -12.23
N SER A 86 -16.67 -12.78 -11.10
CA SER A 86 -15.91 -12.51 -9.89
C SER A 86 -14.78 -13.52 -9.70
N TYR A 87 -13.69 -13.06 -9.10
CA TYR A 87 -12.59 -13.92 -8.68
C TYR A 87 -11.94 -13.36 -7.44
N THR A 88 -11.34 -14.26 -6.68
CA THR A 88 -10.48 -13.93 -5.54
C THR A 88 -9.04 -14.22 -5.91
N VAL A 89 -8.12 -13.63 -5.17
CA VAL A 89 -6.70 -13.90 -5.27
C VAL A 89 -6.21 -14.46 -3.96
N SER A 90 -5.37 -15.48 -4.05
CA SER A 90 -4.69 -16.08 -2.91
C SER A 90 -3.19 -15.96 -3.14
N ILE A 91 -2.46 -15.76 -2.04
CA ILE A 91 -1.00 -15.69 -2.06
C ILE A 91 -0.42 -17.11 -2.13
N THR A 92 0.66 -17.28 -2.91
CA THR A 92 1.38 -18.55 -3.01
C THR A 92 2.45 -18.66 -1.92
N ASN A 93 3.07 -19.83 -1.79
CA ASN A 93 4.19 -20.02 -0.86
C ASN A 93 5.36 -19.08 -1.21
N GLU A 94 5.67 -18.93 -2.49
CA GLU A 94 6.69 -18.02 -3.00
C GLU A 94 6.33 -16.56 -2.68
N GLY A 95 5.04 -16.22 -2.76
CA GLY A 95 4.54 -14.90 -2.34
C GLY A 95 4.73 -14.66 -0.85
N HIS A 96 4.45 -15.66 -0.01
CA HIS A 96 4.68 -15.59 1.43
C HIS A 96 6.15 -15.39 1.77
N GLU A 97 7.04 -16.17 1.16
CA GLU A 97 8.50 -16.07 1.33
C GLU A 97 9.02 -14.69 0.89
N LEU A 98 8.49 -14.16 -0.22
CA LEU A 98 8.84 -12.80 -0.65
C LEU A 98 8.40 -11.75 0.36
N VAL A 99 7.18 -11.85 0.89
CA VAL A 99 6.70 -10.92 1.93
C VAL A 99 7.58 -10.96 3.16
N GLN A 100 7.93 -12.15 3.64
CA GLN A 100 8.76 -12.31 4.83
C GLN A 100 10.18 -11.78 4.62
N SER A 101 10.79 -12.07 3.47
CA SER A 101 12.18 -11.69 3.19
C SER A 101 12.39 -10.20 2.88
N THR A 102 11.34 -9.48 2.46
CA THR A 102 11.45 -8.06 2.04
C THR A 102 10.60 -7.11 2.89
N ARG A 103 9.96 -7.63 3.95
CA ARG A 103 9.14 -6.85 4.89
C ARG A 103 9.91 -5.66 5.46
N ASP A 104 11.11 -5.93 5.98
CA ASP A 104 11.90 -4.93 6.69
C ASP A 104 12.35 -3.83 5.73
N GLU A 105 12.81 -4.19 4.53
CA GLU A 105 13.17 -3.23 3.48
C GLU A 105 11.94 -2.40 3.04
N TYR A 106 10.74 -3.00 3.00
CA TYR A 106 9.51 -2.27 2.68
C TYR A 106 9.15 -1.22 3.75
N TYR A 107 9.38 -1.53 5.03
CA TYR A 107 9.02 -0.68 6.18
C TYR A 107 10.15 0.21 6.70
N LYS A 108 11.37 0.00 6.24
CA LYS A 108 12.61 0.68 6.67
C LYS A 108 12.50 2.17 6.92
N ILE A 109 11.84 2.92 6.03
CA ILE A 109 11.69 4.37 6.22
C ILE A 109 10.68 4.72 7.29
N ILE A 110 9.60 3.97 7.43
CA ILE A 110 8.66 4.17 8.53
C ILE A 110 9.35 3.85 9.87
N GLU A 111 10.20 2.83 9.90
CA GLU A 111 11.02 2.51 11.08
C GLU A 111 12.05 3.61 11.38
N LEU A 112 12.72 4.14 10.37
CA LEU A 112 13.64 5.27 10.52
C LEU A 112 12.93 6.52 11.04
N LEU A 113 11.74 6.84 10.50
CA LEU A 113 10.93 7.96 11.00
C LEU A 113 10.55 7.74 12.46
N LYS A 114 10.09 6.54 12.83
CA LYS A 114 9.78 6.18 14.21
C LYS A 114 10.99 6.36 15.14
N GLU A 115 12.16 5.87 14.73
CA GLU A 115 13.40 5.97 15.50
C GLU A 115 13.82 7.44 15.69
N LYS A 116 13.87 8.22 14.60
CA LYS A 116 14.39 9.61 14.64
C LYS A 116 13.42 10.62 15.23
N MET A 117 12.11 10.41 15.09
CA MET A 117 11.10 11.29 15.69
C MET A 117 10.92 11.02 17.19
N GLY A 118 11.18 9.79 17.62
CA GLY A 118 10.81 9.29 18.94
C GLY A 118 9.33 8.91 19.03
N PRO A 119 8.94 8.12 20.04
CA PRO A 119 7.62 7.49 20.12
C PRO A 119 6.47 8.50 20.18
N GLU A 120 6.61 9.59 20.95
CA GLU A 120 5.54 10.59 21.12
C GLU A 120 5.24 11.35 19.81
N ASN A 121 6.28 11.85 19.15
CA ASN A 121 6.11 12.58 17.89
C ASN A 121 5.64 11.67 16.76
N PHE A 122 6.10 10.42 16.72
CA PHE A 122 5.66 9.46 15.72
C PHE A 122 4.18 9.09 15.90
N GLU A 123 3.71 8.92 17.13
CA GLU A 123 2.29 8.68 17.41
C GLU A 123 1.43 9.90 17.02
N ALA A 124 1.88 11.11 17.34
CA ALA A 124 1.22 12.34 16.90
C ALA A 124 1.16 12.45 15.37
N PHE A 125 2.26 12.12 14.68
CA PHE A 125 2.35 12.10 13.23
C PHE A 125 1.35 11.10 12.60
N LEU A 126 1.29 9.87 13.11
CA LEU A 126 0.33 8.86 12.64
C LEU A 126 -1.12 9.33 12.83
N LYS A 127 -1.44 9.92 13.99
CA LYS A 127 -2.77 10.46 14.28
C LYS A 127 -3.16 11.57 13.30
N LEU A 128 -2.25 12.49 13.00
CA LEU A 128 -2.50 13.61 12.08
C LEU A 128 -2.66 13.12 10.63
N ILE A 129 -1.80 12.20 10.17
CA ILE A 129 -1.94 11.56 8.85
C ILE A 129 -3.28 10.82 8.75
N HIS A 130 -3.65 10.07 9.79
CA HIS A 130 -4.92 9.36 9.79
C HIS A 130 -6.10 10.32 9.64
N SER A 131 -6.11 11.41 10.41
CA SER A 131 -7.13 12.46 10.31
C SER A 131 -7.19 13.06 8.90
N ALA A 132 -6.04 13.45 8.34
CA ALA A 132 -5.95 13.98 6.98
C ALA A 132 -6.49 12.99 5.93
N ASN A 133 -6.17 11.70 6.07
CA ASN A 133 -6.67 10.67 5.16
C ASN A 133 -8.19 10.50 5.20
N GLN A 134 -8.84 10.68 6.36
CA GLN A 134 -10.31 10.63 6.44
C GLN A 134 -10.94 11.82 5.72
N ILE A 135 -10.44 13.03 5.98
CA ILE A 135 -10.91 14.26 5.33
C ILE A 135 -10.75 14.17 3.80
N LEU A 136 -9.62 13.69 3.32
CA LEU A 136 -9.36 13.56 1.87
C LEU A 136 -10.21 12.49 1.19
N LYS A 137 -10.67 11.46 1.93
CA LYS A 137 -11.59 10.45 1.39
C LYS A 137 -12.98 11.02 1.15
N GLU A 138 -13.45 11.94 1.99
CA GLU A 138 -14.76 12.60 1.83
C GLU A 138 -14.85 13.39 0.52
N VAL A 139 -13.75 14.02 0.08
CA VAL A 139 -13.70 14.81 -1.16
C VAL A 139 -13.73 13.93 -2.43
N ARG A 140 -13.39 12.65 -2.29
CA ARG A 140 -13.29 11.71 -3.42
C ARG A 140 -14.57 10.92 -3.69
N GLY A 141 -15.47 10.84 -2.69
CA GLY A 141 -16.79 10.21 -2.82
C GLY A 141 -17.78 11.10 -3.53
#